data_AF-V7FJK3-F1
#
_entry.id   AF-V7FJK3-F1
#
_cell.length_a   1.000
_cell.length_b   1.000
_cell.length_c   1.000
_cell.angle_alpha   90.00
_cell.angle_beta   90.00
_cell.angle_gamma   90.00
#
_symmetry.space_group_name_H-M   'P 1'
#
loop_
_entity.id
_entity.type
_entity.pdbx_description
1 polymer ?
#
loop_
_entity_poly.entity_id
_entity_poly.type
_entity_poly.pdbx_seq_one_letter_code
_entity_poly.pdbx_strand_id
1 'polypeptide(L)'
;MNFSISGKPRGLVLSIWLIASCATIPLALFLASSPAHALSEIKREDLPSPVTPPPDGDMSPPGSTVPMPGPLGTTPPAASQPTPSDEPRQTEPKGPADDGGMANPHVDPDAPVPEVVYDLAKLPEPVRRMHDLIVEACKSGDIERLRPLIGTGDMMTQLSLGDMEGDPIAFLKGLSGDTEGQEILAILEEVLNAGYVHVDAGTPQDLYVWPYFFALPLDKLDARQRVELFKIVTASDYDNMKQFGAYIFYRVGITPTGQWTFFVAGD
;
A
#
# COMPACT_ATOMS: atom_id res chain seq x y z
N MET A 1 -45.67 -59.35 -11.82
CA MET A 1 -45.78 -60.70 -11.25
C MET A 1 -44.53 -60.96 -10.41
N ASN A 2 -44.51 -61.51 -9.20
CA ASN A 2 -45.47 -61.74 -8.12
C ASN A 2 -44.62 -62.40 -7.01
N PHE A 3 -44.65 -61.87 -5.77
CA PHE A 3 -44.50 -62.55 -4.45
C PHE A 3 -43.24 -63.42 -4.15
N SER A 4 -42.75 -63.62 -2.92
CA SER A 4 -43.07 -63.15 -1.55
C SER A 4 -41.99 -63.63 -0.57
N ILE A 5 -41.53 -62.71 0.29
CA ILE A 5 -41.34 -62.75 1.75
C ILE A 5 -41.36 -64.13 2.47
N SER A 6 -40.34 -64.36 3.32
CA SER A 6 -40.47 -64.88 4.71
C SER A 6 -39.12 -64.66 5.43
N GLY A 7 -39.00 -64.05 6.61
CA GLY A 7 -40.01 -63.69 7.59
C GLY A 7 -39.53 -62.71 8.67
N LYS A 8 -40.51 -62.20 9.39
CA LYS A 8 -40.52 -61.64 10.75
C LYS A 8 -41.53 -62.52 11.53
N PRO A 9 -41.67 -62.50 12.88
CA PRO A 9 -41.69 -61.28 13.68
C PRO A 9 -41.28 -61.46 15.18
N ARG A 10 -41.52 -60.38 15.95
CA ARG A 10 -41.76 -60.30 17.41
C ARG A 10 -40.50 -60.19 18.27
N GLY A 11 -40.40 -59.23 19.19
CA GLY A 11 -41.34 -58.19 19.63
C GLY A 11 -40.79 -57.50 20.88
N LEU A 12 -41.33 -56.31 21.17
CA LEU A 12 -41.59 -55.67 22.48
C LEU A 12 -40.50 -55.83 23.57
N VAL A 13 -40.02 -54.78 24.25
CA VAL A 13 -40.78 -53.99 25.22
C VAL A 13 -40.08 -52.66 25.51
N LEU A 14 -40.93 -51.62 25.52
CA LEU A 14 -40.77 -50.25 26.01
C LEU A 14 -40.62 -50.21 27.54
N SER A 15 -39.68 -49.45 28.10
CA SER A 15 -39.76 -49.02 29.51
C SER A 15 -39.17 -47.62 29.72
N ILE A 16 -40.09 -46.65 29.81
CA ILE A 16 -39.92 -45.32 30.38
C ILE A 16 -39.95 -45.45 31.90
N TRP A 17 -39.04 -44.79 32.62
CA TRP A 17 -39.29 -44.31 33.98
C TRP A 17 -38.72 -42.89 34.15
N LEU A 18 -39.64 -41.95 34.38
CA LEU A 18 -39.37 -40.62 34.92
C LEU A 18 -38.89 -40.74 36.37
N ILE A 19 -37.92 -39.92 36.77
CA ILE A 19 -37.92 -39.31 38.11
C ILE A 19 -37.60 -37.82 37.96
N ALA A 20 -38.54 -37.00 38.43
CA ALA A 20 -38.43 -35.57 38.60
C ALA A 20 -38.16 -35.22 40.08
N SER A 21 -37.26 -34.28 40.35
CA SER A 21 -37.27 -33.34 41.49
C SER A 21 -36.07 -32.40 41.33
N CYS A 22 -36.22 -31.13 40.95
CA CYS A 22 -36.65 -29.98 41.77
C CYS A 22 -35.82 -29.77 43.05
N ALA A 23 -34.81 -28.91 42.95
CA ALA A 23 -34.45 -27.98 44.02
C ALA A 23 -33.93 -26.67 43.39
N THR A 24 -34.79 -25.66 43.42
CA THR A 24 -34.50 -24.24 43.20
C THR A 24 -33.65 -23.67 44.33
N ILE A 25 -32.71 -22.77 44.05
CA ILE A 25 -32.45 -21.52 44.79
C ILE A 25 -31.66 -20.55 43.87
N PRO A 26 -32.11 -19.29 43.70
CA PRO A 26 -31.40 -18.24 43.00
C PRO A 26 -30.54 -17.42 43.97
N LEU A 27 -29.37 -16.91 43.54
CA LEU A 27 -28.75 -15.75 44.17
C LEU A 27 -28.16 -14.84 43.10
N ALA A 28 -28.85 -13.71 42.93
CA ALA A 28 -28.41 -12.57 42.14
C ALA A 28 -27.16 -11.95 42.76
N LEU A 29 -26.13 -11.74 41.94
CA LEU A 29 -25.09 -10.76 42.17
C LEU A 29 -24.97 -9.93 40.89
N PHE A 30 -25.78 -8.88 40.82
CA PHE A 30 -25.52 -7.73 40.00
C PHE A 30 -24.23 -7.06 40.52
N LEU A 31 -23.14 -7.22 39.78
CA LEU A 31 -22.05 -6.26 39.81
C LEU A 31 -22.03 -5.58 38.44
N ALA A 32 -22.69 -4.44 38.38
CA ALA A 32 -22.41 -3.44 37.37
C ALA A 32 -20.93 -3.02 37.55
N SER A 33 -20.12 -3.24 36.52
CA SER A 33 -18.81 -2.58 36.40
C SER A 33 -18.83 -1.84 35.06
N SER A 34 -18.94 -0.52 35.18
CA SER A 34 -18.97 0.46 34.10
C SER A 34 -17.72 0.37 33.20
N PRO A 35 -17.79 0.83 31.94
CA PRO A 35 -16.62 0.96 31.10
C PRO A 35 -15.65 1.98 31.72
N ALA A 36 -14.42 1.52 31.97
CA ALA A 36 -13.30 2.38 32.34
C ALA A 36 -12.84 3.17 31.12
N HIS A 37 -13.42 4.34 30.91
CA HIS A 37 -12.80 5.38 30.08
C HIS A 37 -11.66 6.01 30.88
N ALA A 38 -10.48 5.41 30.80
CA ALA A 38 -9.24 6.05 31.26
C ALA A 38 -8.81 7.10 30.22
N LEU A 39 -9.47 8.26 30.23
CA LEU A 39 -8.88 9.49 29.73
C LEU A 39 -7.92 9.95 30.83
N SER A 40 -6.61 9.78 30.61
CA SER A 40 -5.59 10.32 31.50
C SER A 40 -5.83 11.81 31.71
N GLU A 41 -6.31 12.13 32.89
CA GLU A 41 -6.37 13.47 33.45
C GLU A 41 -4.92 13.95 33.60
N ILE A 42 -4.47 14.76 32.63
CA ILE A 42 -3.22 15.52 32.78
C ILE A 42 -3.44 16.49 33.93
N LYS A 43 -2.87 16.13 35.08
CA LYS A 43 -2.73 17.01 36.23
C LYS A 43 -1.98 18.26 35.77
N ARG A 44 -2.71 19.37 35.65
CA ARG A 44 -2.15 20.69 35.40
C ARG A 44 -1.42 21.11 36.67
N GLU A 45 -0.20 20.62 36.85
CA GLU A 45 0.67 21.05 37.94
C GLU A 45 1.00 22.53 37.78
N ASP A 46 0.97 23.22 38.91
CA ASP A 46 1.10 24.66 39.10
C ASP A 46 2.18 25.28 38.19
N LEU A 47 1.72 25.97 37.15
CA LEU A 47 2.54 26.95 36.45
C LEU A 47 2.78 28.12 37.40
N PRO A 48 4.03 28.51 37.69
CA PRO A 48 4.28 29.74 38.44
C PRO A 48 3.69 30.94 37.69
N SER A 49 3.10 31.87 38.44
CA SER A 49 2.54 33.11 37.93
C SER A 49 3.53 33.85 37.02
N PRO A 50 3.07 34.45 35.90
CA PRO A 50 3.96 35.15 34.98
C PRO A 50 4.60 36.35 35.67
N VAL A 51 5.93 36.34 35.72
CA VAL A 51 6.74 37.49 36.14
C VAL A 51 6.57 38.59 35.09
N THR A 52 6.14 39.77 35.53
CA THR A 52 6.04 40.98 34.70
C THR A 52 7.43 41.36 34.18
N PRO A 53 7.62 41.60 32.86
CA PRO A 53 8.93 41.98 32.36
C PRO A 53 9.24 43.45 32.70
N PRO A 54 10.49 43.79 33.06
CA PRO A 54 10.95 45.17 33.03
C PRO A 54 11.05 45.67 31.57
N PRO A 55 10.97 47.00 31.34
CA PRO A 55 10.99 47.56 30.01
C PRO A 55 12.43 47.59 29.45
N ASP A 56 12.49 47.51 28.12
CA ASP A 56 13.60 47.86 27.23
C ASP A 56 14.83 46.93 27.24
N GLY A 57 14.88 46.10 26.20
CA GLY A 57 16.05 45.29 25.86
C GLY A 57 15.79 44.46 24.61
N ASP A 58 16.19 45.01 23.46
CA ASP A 58 16.24 44.41 22.13
C ASP A 58 16.67 42.91 22.15
N MET A 59 15.76 41.99 21.83
CA MET A 59 16.09 40.61 21.45
C MET A 59 14.88 39.85 20.87
N SER A 60 14.96 39.52 19.58
CA SER A 60 14.04 38.66 18.81
C SER A 60 13.89 37.24 19.40
N PRO A 61 12.74 36.56 19.25
CA PRO A 61 12.54 35.22 19.78
C PRO A 61 13.34 34.16 18.99
N PRO A 62 13.93 33.15 19.65
CA PRO A 62 14.56 32.03 18.95
C PRO A 62 13.49 31.14 18.31
N GLY A 63 13.47 31.13 16.98
CA GLY A 63 12.68 30.19 16.20
C GLY A 63 13.14 28.76 16.47
N SER A 64 12.19 27.90 16.83
CA SER A 64 12.40 26.46 16.88
C SER A 64 12.48 25.93 15.45
N THR A 65 13.70 25.80 14.93
CA THR A 65 13.96 25.17 13.63
C THR A 65 14.36 23.72 13.86
N VAL A 66 13.44 22.80 13.56
CA VAL A 66 13.78 21.42 13.24
C VAL A 66 14.61 21.44 11.95
N PRO A 67 15.80 20.80 11.87
CA PRO A 67 16.61 20.83 10.67
C PRO A 67 15.95 19.99 9.56
N MET A 68 15.51 20.65 8.49
CA MET A 68 15.21 20.03 7.20
C MET A 68 16.53 19.82 6.44
N PRO A 69 16.81 18.66 5.82
CA PRO A 69 17.92 18.54 4.88
C PRO A 69 17.71 19.48 3.69
N GLY A 70 18.74 20.26 3.36
CA GLY A 70 18.65 21.35 2.39
C GLY A 70 18.56 20.89 0.92
N PRO A 71 18.00 21.73 0.03
CA PRO A 71 18.02 21.50 -1.41
C PRO A 71 19.44 21.65 -1.98
N LEU A 72 19.82 20.78 -2.92
CA LEU A 72 21.09 20.83 -3.63
C LEU A 72 21.18 22.09 -4.53
N GLY A 73 22.16 22.95 -4.21
CA GLY A 73 23.07 23.65 -5.13
C GLY A 73 22.52 24.49 -6.30
N THR A 74 22.59 25.82 -6.16
CA THR A 74 22.41 26.83 -7.22
C THR A 74 23.64 26.99 -8.15
N THR A 75 23.37 27.20 -9.44
CA THR A 75 24.22 27.71 -10.55
C THR A 75 24.85 29.08 -10.28
N PRO A 76 25.93 29.46 -11.00
CA PRO A 76 26.08 30.87 -11.45
C PRO A 76 26.83 31.05 -12.83
N PRO A 77 26.93 32.25 -13.46
CA PRO A 77 25.96 32.82 -14.41
C PRO A 77 26.58 33.51 -15.68
N ALA A 78 25.71 34.08 -16.55
CA ALA A 78 25.87 35.30 -17.41
C ALA A 78 25.45 35.05 -18.88
N ALA A 79 24.82 35.95 -19.64
CA ALA A 79 24.03 37.17 -19.43
C ALA A 79 23.51 37.58 -20.82
N SER A 80 22.33 38.22 -20.87
CA SER A 80 21.86 39.23 -21.86
C SER A 80 20.56 38.90 -22.60
N GLN A 81 19.53 39.71 -22.32
CA GLN A 81 18.29 39.96 -23.08
C GLN A 81 18.49 41.22 -23.99
N PRO A 82 17.55 41.69 -24.87
CA PRO A 82 16.09 41.43 -24.96
C PRO A 82 15.40 41.30 -26.37
N THR A 83 14.28 40.53 -26.42
CA THR A 83 12.94 40.66 -27.12
C THR A 83 12.76 41.17 -28.59
N PRO A 84 11.58 41.04 -29.28
CA PRO A 84 10.26 40.40 -28.98
C PRO A 84 9.61 39.55 -30.13
N SER A 85 8.40 39.01 -29.84
CA SER A 85 7.28 38.62 -30.75
C SER A 85 7.33 37.26 -31.49
N ASP A 86 6.47 36.31 -31.11
CA ASP A 86 5.09 36.12 -31.64
C ASP A 86 4.55 34.76 -31.12
N GLU A 87 3.35 34.76 -30.52
CA GLU A 87 2.61 33.52 -30.22
C GLU A 87 2.22 32.81 -31.52
N PRO A 88 2.34 31.47 -31.54
CA PRO A 88 1.11 30.71 -31.78
C PRO A 88 0.98 29.44 -30.93
N ARG A 89 -0.22 29.28 -30.37
CA ARG A 89 -0.92 28.03 -29.98
C ARG A 89 -0.12 27.05 -29.13
N GLN A 90 -0.48 27.00 -27.84
CA GLN A 90 -0.24 25.85 -26.96
C GLN A 90 -0.78 24.57 -27.62
N THR A 91 0.11 23.79 -28.22
CA THR A 91 -0.05 22.34 -28.28
C THR A 91 0.28 21.82 -26.89
N GLU A 92 -0.69 21.17 -26.26
CA GLU A 92 -0.48 20.39 -25.03
C GLU A 92 0.76 19.51 -25.20
N PRO A 93 1.64 19.41 -24.19
CA PRO A 93 2.81 18.56 -24.29
C PRO A 93 2.32 17.13 -24.40
N LYS A 94 2.53 16.55 -25.59
CA LYS A 94 2.47 15.11 -25.78
C LYS A 94 3.46 14.50 -24.79
N GLY A 95 2.95 13.79 -23.79
CA GLY A 95 3.77 13.05 -22.83
C GLY A 95 4.78 12.16 -23.55
N PRO A 96 5.86 11.74 -22.87
CA PRO A 96 6.87 10.89 -23.48
C PRO A 96 6.23 9.67 -24.14
N ALA A 97 6.77 9.27 -25.28
CA ALA A 97 6.26 8.16 -26.08
C ALA A 97 6.18 6.88 -25.21
N ASP A 98 4.95 6.43 -25.01
CA ASP A 98 4.57 5.15 -24.42
C ASP A 98 5.25 4.01 -25.18
N ASP A 99 6.21 3.34 -24.55
CA ASP A 99 6.79 2.10 -25.06
C ASP A 99 5.89 0.88 -24.78
N GLY A 100 4.74 1.09 -24.11
CA GLY A 100 3.74 0.06 -23.84
C GLY A 100 4.24 -1.06 -22.93
N GLY A 101 5.32 -0.86 -22.17
CA GLY A 101 5.80 -1.86 -21.21
C GLY A 101 4.72 -2.19 -20.17
N MET A 102 4.57 -3.47 -19.79
CA MET A 102 3.59 -3.93 -18.77
C MET A 102 3.66 -3.16 -17.44
N ALA A 103 4.83 -2.59 -17.14
CA ALA A 103 5.04 -1.81 -15.95
C ALA A 103 4.62 -0.34 -16.12
N ASN A 104 4.23 0.17 -17.28
CA ASN A 104 3.86 1.57 -17.45
C ASN A 104 2.35 1.78 -17.25
N PRO A 105 1.93 2.74 -16.40
CA PRO A 105 0.51 2.99 -16.16
C PRO A 105 -0.13 3.57 -17.40
N HIS A 106 -1.01 2.81 -18.04
CA HIS A 106 -1.84 3.28 -19.15
C HIS A 106 -3.28 3.46 -18.66
N VAL A 107 -3.58 4.67 -18.17
CA VAL A 107 -4.91 5.00 -17.65
C VAL A 107 -5.69 5.79 -18.70
N ASP A 108 -6.64 5.13 -19.36
CA ASP A 108 -7.63 5.81 -20.19
C ASP A 108 -8.70 6.46 -19.26
N PRO A 109 -8.82 7.80 -19.24
CA PRO A 109 -9.77 8.48 -18.36
C PRO A 109 -11.24 8.18 -18.71
N ASP A 110 -11.53 7.70 -19.92
CA ASP A 110 -12.88 7.38 -20.38
C ASP A 110 -13.21 5.88 -20.25
N ALA A 111 -12.20 5.03 -20.00
CA ALA A 111 -12.40 3.61 -19.77
C ALA A 111 -13.10 3.35 -18.41
N PRO A 112 -13.83 2.22 -18.29
CA PRO A 112 -14.36 1.77 -17.01
C PRO A 112 -13.23 1.60 -15.98
N VAL A 113 -13.42 2.17 -14.80
CA VAL A 113 -12.46 1.99 -13.69
C VAL A 113 -12.46 0.52 -13.26
N PRO A 114 -11.29 -0.14 -13.17
CA PRO A 114 -11.21 -1.53 -12.74
C PRO A 114 -11.69 -1.72 -11.30
N GLU A 115 -12.16 -2.93 -10.97
CA GLU A 115 -12.53 -3.28 -9.60
C GLU A 115 -11.29 -3.25 -8.70
N VAL A 116 -11.33 -2.38 -7.68
CA VAL A 116 -10.32 -2.36 -6.62
C VAL A 116 -10.63 -3.46 -5.61
N VAL A 117 -9.69 -4.37 -5.40
CA VAL A 117 -9.83 -5.52 -4.50
C VAL A 117 -8.84 -5.41 -3.35
N TYR A 118 -9.32 -5.59 -2.12
CA TYR A 118 -8.49 -5.60 -0.91
C TYR A 118 -8.39 -7.00 -0.29
N ASP A 119 -9.29 -7.91 -0.64
CA ASP A 119 -9.34 -9.26 -0.07
C ASP A 119 -8.40 -10.19 -0.84
N LEU A 120 -7.23 -10.45 -0.26
CA LEU A 120 -6.22 -11.36 -0.81
C LEU A 120 -6.72 -12.81 -0.96
N ALA A 121 -7.80 -13.21 -0.29
CA ALA A 121 -8.38 -14.53 -0.47
C ALA A 121 -8.99 -14.74 -1.87
N LYS A 122 -9.30 -13.66 -2.59
CA LYS A 122 -9.78 -13.69 -3.98
C LYS A 122 -8.67 -13.90 -5.01
N LEU A 123 -7.40 -13.74 -4.63
CA LEU A 123 -6.27 -13.99 -5.53
C LEU A 123 -6.17 -15.48 -5.89
N PRO A 124 -5.74 -15.82 -7.11
CA PRO A 124 -5.26 -17.16 -7.42
C PRO A 124 -4.14 -17.57 -6.45
N GLU A 125 -4.10 -18.86 -6.10
CA GLU A 125 -3.11 -19.35 -5.13
C GLU A 125 -1.65 -18.99 -5.48
N PRO A 126 -1.20 -19.09 -6.75
CA PRO A 126 0.16 -18.72 -7.09
C PRO A 126 0.48 -17.24 -6.84
N VAL A 127 -0.48 -16.36 -7.12
CA VAL A 127 -0.35 -14.90 -6.92
C VAL A 127 -0.27 -14.60 -5.44
N ARG A 128 -1.21 -15.14 -4.64
CA ARG A 128 -1.24 -14.96 -3.19
C ARG A 128 0.05 -15.49 -2.55
N ARG A 129 0.54 -16.64 -2.99
CA ARG A 129 1.78 -17.22 -2.48
C ARG A 129 2.99 -16.33 -2.77
N MET A 130 3.12 -15.79 -3.99
CA MET A 130 4.21 -14.88 -4.32
C MET A 130 4.12 -13.58 -3.50
N HIS A 131 2.92 -13.00 -3.40
CA HIS A 131 2.66 -11.85 -2.53
C HIS A 131 3.14 -12.12 -1.09
N ASP A 132 2.70 -13.22 -0.48
CA ASP A 132 3.04 -13.56 0.90
C ASP A 132 4.55 -13.79 1.07
N LEU A 133 5.22 -14.42 0.10
CA LEU A 133 6.68 -14.60 0.15
C LEU A 133 7.43 -13.27 0.12
N ILE A 134 7.00 -12.32 -0.71
CA ILE A 134 7.62 -10.98 -0.78
C ILE A 134 7.39 -10.23 0.54
N VAL A 135 6.16 -10.23 1.05
CA VAL A 135 5.82 -9.57 2.32
C VAL A 135 6.62 -10.16 3.49
N GLU A 136 6.75 -11.48 3.58
CA GLU A 136 7.54 -12.13 4.63
C GLU A 136 9.06 -11.87 4.48
N ALA A 137 9.56 -11.68 3.25
CA ALA A 137 10.92 -11.20 3.03
C ALA A 137 11.07 -9.76 3.54
N CYS A 138 10.14 -8.85 3.25
CA CYS A 138 10.17 -7.47 3.75
C CYS A 138 10.18 -7.40 5.27
N LYS A 139 9.24 -8.09 5.93
CA LYS A 139 9.12 -8.13 7.41
C LYS A 139 10.37 -8.64 8.12
N SER A 140 11.20 -9.40 7.43
CA SER A 140 12.46 -9.89 8.01
C SER A 140 13.52 -8.81 8.16
N GLY A 141 13.43 -7.72 7.39
CA GLY A 141 14.45 -6.68 7.29
C GLY A 141 15.74 -7.12 6.58
N ASP A 142 15.79 -8.34 6.04
CA ASP A 142 16.94 -8.89 5.32
C ASP A 142 16.65 -8.90 3.81
N ILE A 143 17.20 -7.90 3.11
CA ILE A 143 16.93 -7.69 1.67
C ILE A 143 17.39 -8.86 0.81
N GLU A 144 18.37 -9.66 1.26
CA GLU A 144 18.82 -10.86 0.54
C GLU A 144 17.72 -11.91 0.43
N ARG A 145 16.66 -11.86 1.26
CA ARG A 145 15.50 -12.75 1.13
C ARG A 145 14.66 -12.49 -0.11
N LEU A 146 14.80 -11.35 -0.76
CA LEU A 146 14.17 -11.08 -2.06
C LEU A 146 14.85 -11.80 -3.21
N ARG A 147 16.15 -12.09 -3.10
CA ARG A 147 16.96 -12.69 -4.19
C ARG A 147 16.35 -13.95 -4.81
N PRO A 148 15.89 -14.97 -4.05
CA PRO A 148 15.26 -16.14 -4.64
C PRO A 148 13.90 -15.86 -5.31
N LEU A 149 13.26 -14.73 -5.01
CA LEU A 149 11.95 -14.34 -5.56
C LEU A 149 12.08 -13.53 -6.86
N ILE A 150 13.16 -12.74 -6.98
CA ILE A 150 13.46 -11.91 -8.17
C ILE A 150 13.71 -12.78 -9.41
N GLY A 151 14.18 -14.01 -9.25
CA GLY A 151 14.49 -14.89 -10.37
C GLY A 151 15.76 -14.48 -11.14
N THR A 152 15.94 -15.04 -12.33
CA THR A 152 17.14 -14.87 -13.16
C THR A 152 16.82 -14.97 -14.65
N GLY A 153 17.64 -14.38 -15.51
CA GLY A 153 17.48 -14.47 -16.98
C GLY A 153 16.15 -13.86 -17.44
N ASP A 154 15.47 -14.51 -18.39
CA ASP A 154 14.21 -14.01 -18.97
C ASP A 154 13.05 -13.91 -17.97
N MET A 155 13.17 -14.57 -16.81
CA MET A 155 12.17 -14.52 -15.74
C MET A 155 12.55 -13.55 -14.61
N MET A 156 13.67 -12.83 -14.73
CA MET A 156 14.09 -11.85 -13.74
C MET A 156 13.06 -10.74 -13.62
N THR A 157 12.69 -10.40 -12.38
CA THR A 157 11.85 -9.25 -12.08
C THR A 157 12.53 -7.98 -12.56
N GLN A 158 11.80 -7.15 -13.30
CA GLN A 158 12.24 -5.82 -13.69
C GLN A 158 12.24 -4.90 -12.46
N LEU A 159 13.42 -4.37 -12.06
CA LEU A 159 13.53 -3.44 -10.93
C LEU A 159 13.80 -1.99 -11.34
N SER A 160 13.95 -1.73 -12.65
CA SER A 160 14.10 -0.40 -13.23
C SER A 160 13.35 -0.31 -14.55
N LEU A 161 12.82 0.86 -14.89
CA LEU A 161 12.32 1.15 -16.24
C LEU A 161 13.48 1.38 -17.23
N GLY A 162 14.65 1.76 -16.74
CA GLY A 162 15.87 1.83 -17.52
C GLY A 162 16.69 0.54 -17.45
N ASP A 163 17.82 0.53 -18.16
CA ASP A 163 18.76 -0.59 -18.13
C ASP A 163 19.33 -0.80 -16.72
N MET A 164 19.35 -2.05 -16.29
CA MET A 164 19.99 -2.48 -15.04
C MET A 164 21.01 -3.55 -15.37
N GLU A 165 22.22 -3.35 -14.86
CA GLU A 165 23.29 -4.35 -14.92
C GLU A 165 23.75 -4.71 -13.50
N GLY A 166 24.18 -5.96 -13.33
CA GLY A 166 24.82 -6.42 -12.10
C GLY A 166 23.86 -7.10 -11.13
N ASP A 167 24.17 -6.93 -9.84
CA ASP A 167 23.50 -7.66 -8.77
C ASP A 167 22.17 -6.96 -8.38
N PRO A 168 21.02 -7.67 -8.42
CA PRO A 168 19.72 -7.04 -8.17
C PRO A 168 19.58 -6.54 -6.73
N ILE A 169 20.20 -7.20 -5.74
CA ILE A 169 20.12 -6.76 -4.35
C ILE A 169 21.00 -5.54 -4.12
N ALA A 170 22.21 -5.51 -4.71
CA ALA A 170 23.05 -4.33 -4.69
C ALA A 170 22.36 -3.13 -5.36
N PHE A 171 21.65 -3.36 -6.46
CA PHE A 171 20.85 -2.33 -7.12
C PHE A 171 19.76 -1.79 -6.20
N LEU A 172 18.93 -2.66 -5.60
CA LEU A 172 17.89 -2.23 -4.66
C LEU A 172 18.46 -1.49 -3.45
N LYS A 173 19.58 -1.94 -2.88
CA LYS A 173 20.27 -1.20 -1.81
C LYS A 173 20.70 0.19 -2.25
N GLY A 174 21.14 0.34 -3.50
CA GLY A 174 21.53 1.63 -4.08
C GLY A 174 20.37 2.62 -4.26
N LEU A 175 19.13 2.13 -4.36
CA LEU A 175 17.92 2.97 -4.39
C LEU A 175 17.48 3.43 -2.99
N SER A 176 17.93 2.71 -1.95
CA SER A 176 17.58 2.98 -0.57
C SER A 176 18.36 4.17 -0.02
N GLY A 177 17.74 4.98 0.82
CA GLY A 177 18.36 6.04 1.60
C GLY A 177 19.14 5.53 2.82
N ASP A 178 18.98 4.25 3.17
CA ASP A 178 19.80 3.53 4.15
C ASP A 178 20.76 2.54 3.48
N THR A 179 21.80 2.11 4.20
CA THR A 179 22.83 1.22 3.63
C THR A 179 22.39 -0.24 3.50
N GLU A 180 21.35 -0.65 4.20
CA GLU A 180 20.93 -2.06 4.27
C GLU A 180 19.74 -2.39 3.37
N GLY A 181 19.10 -1.38 2.76
CA GLY A 181 17.95 -1.58 1.87
C GLY A 181 16.61 -1.64 2.59
N GLN A 182 16.55 -1.27 3.87
CA GLN A 182 15.37 -1.42 4.71
C GLN A 182 14.26 -0.42 4.33
N GLU A 183 14.61 0.77 3.84
CA GLU A 183 13.63 1.70 3.29
C GLU A 183 12.93 1.10 2.06
N ILE A 184 13.68 0.47 1.15
CA ILE A 184 13.09 -0.22 -0.01
C ILE A 184 12.19 -1.39 0.43
N LEU A 185 12.57 -2.16 1.44
CA LEU A 185 11.72 -3.22 1.99
C LEU A 185 10.42 -2.65 2.57
N ALA A 186 10.51 -1.53 3.29
CA ALA A 186 9.33 -0.86 3.85
C ALA A 186 8.40 -0.32 2.76
N ILE A 187 8.96 0.28 1.70
CA ILE A 187 8.17 0.74 0.54
C ILE A 187 7.48 -0.44 -0.15
N LEU A 188 8.21 -1.53 -0.42
CA LEU A 188 7.66 -2.72 -1.06
C LEU A 188 6.53 -3.35 -0.23
N GLU A 189 6.70 -3.43 1.10
CA GLU A 189 5.65 -3.90 2.01
C GLU A 189 4.42 -2.98 1.99
N GLU A 190 4.61 -1.66 2.07
CA GLU A 190 3.49 -0.71 2.08
C GLU A 190 2.72 -0.73 0.74
N VAL A 191 3.43 -0.88 -0.39
CA VAL A 191 2.82 -1.06 -1.72
C VAL A 191 1.96 -2.33 -1.78
N LEU A 192 2.46 -3.47 -1.28
CA LEU A 192 1.73 -4.74 -1.29
C LEU A 192 0.57 -4.78 -0.29
N ASN A 193 0.64 -4.00 0.79
CA ASN A 193 -0.46 -3.84 1.76
C ASN A 193 -1.63 -3.00 1.22
N ALA A 194 -1.46 -2.29 0.11
CA ALA A 194 -2.54 -1.56 -0.55
C ALA A 194 -3.52 -2.51 -1.26
N GLY A 195 -4.65 -1.96 -1.72
CA GLY A 195 -5.53 -2.69 -2.63
C GLY A 195 -4.86 -2.95 -3.98
N TYR A 196 -5.37 -3.94 -4.72
CA TYR A 196 -4.87 -4.33 -6.04
C TYR A 196 -5.96 -4.29 -7.10
N VAL A 197 -5.53 -4.36 -8.35
CA VAL A 197 -6.39 -4.53 -9.54
C VAL A 197 -5.92 -5.71 -10.36
N HIS A 198 -6.85 -6.34 -11.08
CA HIS A 198 -6.56 -7.33 -12.11
C HIS A 198 -6.75 -6.67 -13.47
N VAL A 199 -5.65 -6.50 -14.22
CA VAL A 199 -5.63 -5.82 -15.52
C VAL A 199 -5.40 -6.81 -16.65
N ASP A 200 -5.91 -6.46 -17.83
CA ASP A 200 -5.69 -7.19 -19.09
C ASP A 200 -6.01 -8.69 -19.01
N ALA A 201 -7.03 -9.04 -18.21
CA ALA A 201 -7.44 -10.41 -17.95
C ALA A 201 -7.68 -11.22 -19.25
N GLY A 202 -7.05 -12.39 -19.34
CA GLY A 202 -7.16 -13.27 -20.51
C GLY A 202 -6.31 -12.86 -21.73
N THR A 203 -5.49 -11.81 -21.61
CA THR A 203 -4.50 -11.43 -22.63
C THR A 203 -3.09 -11.91 -22.23
N PRO A 204 -2.09 -11.80 -23.12
CA PRO A 204 -0.69 -12.03 -22.74
C PRO A 204 -0.14 -11.05 -21.69
N GLN A 205 -0.85 -9.97 -21.36
CA GLN A 205 -0.45 -8.96 -20.37
C GLN A 205 -1.23 -9.08 -19.06
N ASP A 206 -1.94 -10.19 -18.85
CA ASP A 206 -2.73 -10.48 -17.65
C ASP A 206 -1.87 -10.37 -16.38
N LEU A 207 -2.23 -9.41 -15.50
CA LEU A 207 -1.45 -9.04 -14.33
C LEU A 207 -2.32 -8.64 -13.13
N TYR A 208 -1.86 -9.01 -11.95
CA TYR A 208 -2.31 -8.45 -10.67
C TYR A 208 -1.32 -7.36 -10.25
N VAL A 209 -1.81 -6.14 -10.04
CA VAL A 209 -0.95 -4.97 -9.84
C VAL A 209 -1.28 -4.23 -8.54
N TRP A 210 -0.22 -3.86 -7.82
CA TRP A 210 -0.25 -3.06 -6.59
C TRP A 210 0.58 -1.77 -6.76
N PRO A 211 0.17 -0.65 -6.15
CA PRO A 211 -1.18 -0.42 -5.62
C PRO A 211 -2.18 -0.23 -6.77
N TYR A 212 -3.47 -0.34 -6.49
CA TYR A 212 -4.54 -0.10 -7.47
C TYR A 212 -4.47 1.28 -8.16
N PHE A 213 -3.79 2.26 -7.56
CA PHE A 213 -3.54 3.58 -8.17
C PHE A 213 -2.87 3.50 -9.54
N PHE A 214 -2.15 2.41 -9.84
CA PHE A 214 -1.57 2.14 -11.16
C PHE A 214 -2.60 2.24 -12.30
N ALA A 215 -3.84 1.82 -12.06
CA ALA A 215 -4.88 1.74 -13.08
C ALA A 215 -6.03 2.74 -12.87
N LEU A 216 -5.87 3.72 -11.98
CA LEU A 216 -6.90 4.69 -11.63
C LEU A 216 -6.46 6.14 -11.92
N PRO A 217 -7.32 6.97 -12.52
CA PRO A 217 -7.08 8.40 -12.59
C PRO A 217 -7.02 9.01 -11.19
N LEU A 218 -5.94 9.74 -10.88
CA LEU A 218 -5.69 10.27 -9.53
C LEU A 218 -6.73 11.31 -9.08
N ASP A 219 -7.34 12.01 -10.04
CA ASP A 219 -8.42 12.98 -9.82
C ASP A 219 -9.76 12.31 -9.46
N LYS A 220 -9.94 11.03 -9.81
CA LYS A 220 -11.13 10.23 -9.48
C LYS A 220 -11.04 9.50 -8.14
N LEU A 221 -9.93 9.62 -7.42
CA LEU A 221 -9.80 9.02 -6.09
C LEU A 221 -10.74 9.69 -5.09
N ASP A 222 -11.49 8.88 -4.35
CA ASP A 222 -12.31 9.36 -3.24
C ASP A 222 -11.43 9.77 -2.03
N ALA A 223 -12.06 10.36 -1.00
CA ALA A 223 -11.34 10.84 0.17
C ALA A 223 -10.62 9.73 0.95
N ARG A 224 -11.19 8.52 1.02
CA ARG A 224 -10.57 7.38 1.69
C ARG A 224 -9.37 6.87 0.87
N GLN A 225 -9.56 6.70 -0.43
CA GLN A 225 -8.50 6.29 -1.36
C GLN A 225 -7.35 7.28 -1.37
N ARG A 226 -7.62 8.59 -1.23
CA ARG A 226 -6.59 9.61 -1.11
C ARG A 226 -5.80 9.51 0.20
N VAL A 227 -6.43 9.11 1.32
CA VAL A 227 -5.70 8.80 2.56
C VAL A 227 -4.82 7.56 2.37
N GLU A 228 -5.30 6.53 1.68
CA GLU A 228 -4.50 5.34 1.35
C GLU A 228 -3.29 5.71 0.49
N LEU A 229 -3.47 6.59 -0.51
CA LEU A 229 -2.37 7.11 -1.34
C LEU A 229 -1.30 7.80 -0.48
N PHE A 230 -1.71 8.68 0.44
CA PHE A 230 -0.78 9.42 1.30
C PHE A 230 -0.07 8.58 2.37
N LYS A 231 -0.39 7.30 2.50
CA LYS A 231 0.45 6.36 3.28
C LYS A 231 1.69 5.94 2.51
N ILE A 232 1.60 5.91 1.18
CA ILE A 232 2.64 5.43 0.28
C ILE A 232 3.51 6.59 -0.19
N VAL A 233 2.89 7.73 -0.52
CA VAL A 233 3.57 8.87 -1.16
C VAL A 233 3.38 10.15 -0.37
N THR A 234 4.32 11.09 -0.52
CA THR A 234 4.20 12.40 0.12
C THR A 234 3.24 13.32 -0.64
N ALA A 235 2.86 14.45 -0.02
CA ALA A 235 2.06 15.48 -0.70
C ALA A 235 2.78 16.05 -1.93
N SER A 236 4.10 16.20 -1.87
CA SER A 236 4.91 16.66 -3.01
C SER A 236 4.92 15.66 -4.16
N ASP A 237 5.02 14.36 -3.86
CA ASP A 237 4.95 13.30 -4.88
C ASP A 237 3.58 13.28 -5.56
N TYR A 238 2.50 13.41 -4.78
CA TYR A 238 1.15 13.51 -5.32
C TYR A 238 0.97 14.74 -6.23
N ASP A 239 1.55 15.89 -5.88
CA ASP A 239 1.52 17.08 -6.71
C ASP A 239 2.25 16.88 -8.05
N ASN A 240 3.38 16.17 -8.04
CA ASN A 240 4.09 15.77 -9.26
C ASN A 240 3.27 14.79 -10.11
N MET A 241 2.69 13.76 -9.49
CA MET A 241 1.85 12.78 -10.18
C MET A 241 0.60 13.38 -10.82
N LYS A 242 -0.01 14.40 -10.20
CA LYS A 242 -1.11 15.14 -10.82
C LYS A 242 -0.70 15.89 -12.08
N GLN A 243 0.54 16.40 -12.14
CA GLN A 243 1.06 17.07 -13.33
C GLN A 243 1.38 16.05 -14.43
N PHE A 244 1.88 14.87 -14.04
CA PHE A 244 2.13 13.76 -14.96
C PHE A 244 0.83 13.13 -15.48
N GLY A 245 -0.21 13.05 -14.63
CA GLY A 245 -1.53 12.49 -14.96
C GLY A 245 -1.73 11.02 -14.55
N ALA A 246 -0.73 10.38 -13.96
CA ALA A 246 -0.80 8.98 -13.54
C ALA A 246 0.04 8.71 -12.28
N TYR A 247 -0.21 7.56 -11.64
CA TYR A 247 0.61 7.07 -10.53
C TYR A 247 1.96 6.56 -11.04
N ILE A 248 3.04 7.27 -10.69
CA ILE A 248 4.41 6.94 -11.12
C ILE A 248 5.31 6.43 -9.99
N PHE A 249 4.81 6.28 -8.76
CA PHE A 249 5.64 5.72 -7.69
C PHE A 249 5.83 4.20 -7.82
N TYR A 250 6.49 3.61 -6.82
CA TYR A 250 6.73 2.18 -6.76
C TYR A 250 5.46 1.35 -6.94
N ARG A 251 5.57 0.30 -7.73
CA ARG A 251 4.47 -0.61 -8.08
C ARG A 251 4.97 -2.02 -8.34
N VAL A 252 4.13 -2.99 -8.06
CA VAL A 252 4.43 -4.42 -8.18
C VAL A 252 3.45 -5.08 -9.14
N GLY A 253 3.97 -5.90 -10.05
CA GLY A 253 3.18 -6.75 -10.94
C GLY A 253 3.44 -8.23 -10.69
N ILE A 254 2.38 -9.03 -10.60
CA ILE A 254 2.46 -10.49 -10.48
C ILE A 254 1.52 -11.13 -11.50
N THR A 255 2.04 -12.06 -12.30
CA THR A 255 1.21 -12.80 -13.28
C THR A 255 0.27 -13.80 -12.59
N PRO A 256 -0.80 -14.29 -13.25
CA PRO A 256 -1.64 -15.37 -12.73
C PRO A 256 -0.89 -16.65 -12.33
N THR A 257 0.30 -16.89 -12.90
CA THR A 257 1.15 -18.04 -12.57
C THR A 257 2.04 -17.81 -11.34
N GLY A 258 1.97 -16.63 -10.72
CA GLY A 258 2.74 -16.26 -9.54
C GLY A 258 4.15 -15.77 -9.85
N GLN A 259 4.45 -15.39 -11.10
CA GLN A 259 5.74 -14.77 -11.43
C GLN A 259 5.71 -13.29 -11.04
N TRP A 260 6.69 -12.86 -10.24
CA TRP A 260 6.92 -11.45 -9.95
C TRP A 260 7.59 -10.76 -11.16
N THR A 261 6.84 -9.94 -11.89
CA THR A 261 7.29 -9.38 -13.17
C THR A 261 8.03 -8.08 -13.00
N PHE A 262 7.55 -7.18 -12.14
CA PHE A 262 8.20 -5.90 -11.91
C PHE A 262 8.04 -5.40 -10.47
N PHE A 263 9.04 -4.65 -10.02
CA PHE A 263 8.98 -3.73 -8.90
C PHE A 263 9.77 -2.46 -9.26
N VAL A 264 9.08 -1.48 -9.81
CA VAL A 264 9.69 -0.29 -10.41
C VAL A 264 9.04 0.98 -9.88
N ALA A 265 9.80 2.07 -9.85
CA ALA A 265 9.27 3.43 -9.83
C ALA A 265 9.41 4.04 -11.23
N GLY A 266 8.51 4.97 -11.56
CA GLY A 266 8.62 5.86 -12.72
C GLY A 266 9.07 7.25 -12.30
N ASP A 267 9.43 8.05 -13.31
CA ASP A 267 10.02 9.39 -13.17
C ASP A 267 9.03 10.50 -13.60
#